data_AF-A0A0B6S689-F1
#
_entry.id   AF-A0A0B6S689-F1
#
_cell.length_a   1.000
_cell.length_b   1.000
_cell.length_c   1.000
_cell.angle_alpha   90.00
_cell.angle_beta   90.00
_cell.angle_gamma   90.00
#
_symmetry.space_group_name_H-M   'P 1'
#
loop_
_entity.id
_entity.type
_entity.pdbx_description
1 polymer ?
#
loop_
_entity_poly.entity_id
_entity_poly.type
_entity_poly.pdbx_seq_one_letter_code
_entity_poly.pdbx_strand_id
1 'polypeptide(L)'
;MANHSRYSVVLTYAEDRRMLTVHAVDPAEVAPLVTGKLEMPILLDDFDYQIDDEFARRLGVAMLNVLALGQPEIKNYMKVTAGPASTD
;
A
#
# COMPACT_ATOMS: atom_id res chain seq x y z
N MET A 1 13.24 24.21 4.44
CA MET A 1 12.43 23.01 4.19
C MET A 1 12.30 22.88 2.69
N ALA A 2 12.76 21.79 2.08
CA ALA A 2 12.67 21.63 0.63
C ALA A 2 11.18 21.61 0.22
N ASN A 3 10.83 22.37 -0.81
CA ASN A 3 9.45 22.45 -1.29
C ASN A 3 9.18 21.19 -2.13
N HIS A 4 8.65 20.16 -1.49
CA HIS A 4 8.32 18.90 -2.16
C HIS A 4 7.01 19.05 -2.95
N SER A 5 7.04 18.69 -4.24
CA SER A 5 5.83 18.54 -5.04
C SER A 5 4.99 17.38 -4.53
N ARG A 6 3.71 17.32 -4.93
CA ARG A 6 2.86 16.15 -4.63
C ARG A 6 3.48 14.91 -5.26
N TYR A 7 3.44 13.79 -4.54
CA TYR A 7 3.93 12.50 -5.02
C TYR A 7 2.84 11.45 -4.91
N SER A 8 2.85 10.52 -5.86
CA SER A 8 2.27 9.19 -5.69
C SER A 8 3.36 8.25 -5.17
N VAL A 9 2.96 7.25 -4.38
CA VAL A 9 3.87 6.24 -3.84
C VAL A 9 3.66 4.93 -4.57
N VAL A 10 4.74 4.34 -5.09
CA VAL A 10 4.74 3.00 -5.67
C VAL A 10 5.56 2.07 -4.78
N LEU A 11 4.92 1.00 -4.31
CA LEU A 11 5.55 -0.06 -3.54
C LEU A 11 5.76 -1.29 -4.45
N THR A 12 6.97 -1.83 -4.46
CA THR A 12 7.31 -3.01 -5.27
C THR A 12 8.07 -4.02 -4.44
N TYR A 13 7.76 -5.31 -4.59
CA TYR A 13 8.53 -6.40 -4.01
C TYR A 13 9.44 -7.05 -5.04
N ALA A 14 10.76 -6.92 -4.81
CA ALA A 14 11.79 -7.59 -5.59
C ALA A 14 12.10 -8.95 -4.94
N GLU A 15 11.55 -10.03 -5.51
CA GLU A 15 11.68 -11.41 -4.99
C GLU A 15 13.14 -11.87 -4.92
N ASP A 16 13.94 -11.56 -5.94
CA ASP A 16 15.37 -11.92 -6.05
C ASP A 16 16.20 -11.37 -4.88
N ARG A 17 15.86 -10.16 -4.43
CA ARG A 17 16.56 -9.44 -3.35
C ARG A 17 15.82 -9.52 -2.02
N ARG A 18 14.63 -10.10 -2.00
CA ARG A 18 13.70 -10.12 -0.84
C ARG A 18 13.52 -8.72 -0.27
N MET A 19 13.31 -7.74 -1.14
CA MET A 19 13.37 -6.32 -0.79
C MET A 19 12.10 -5.60 -1.23
N LEU A 20 11.56 -4.77 -0.34
CA LEU A 20 10.53 -3.80 -0.68
C LEU A 20 11.19 -2.49 -1.08
N THR A 21 10.77 -1.93 -2.21
CA THR A 21 11.23 -0.62 -2.68
C THR A 21 10.05 0.34 -2.72
N VAL A 22 10.24 1.52 -2.12
CA VAL A 22 9.26 2.62 -2.12
C VAL A 22 9.79 3.71 -3.04
N HIS A 23 9.01 4.06 -4.06
CA HIS A 23 9.31 5.15 -4.98
C HIS A 23 8.32 6.29 -4.77
N ALA A 24 8.83 7.52 -4.71
CA ALA A 24 8.02 8.73 -4.88
C ALA A 24 8.04 9.10 -6.37
N VAL A 25 6.86 9.16 -6.99
CA VAL A 25 6.68 9.37 -8.43
C VAL A 25 5.74 10.54 -8.66
N ASP A 26 5.90 11.24 -9.79
CA ASP A 26 4.95 12.28 -10.19
C ASP A 26 3.55 11.66 -10.37
N PRO A 27 2.49 12.18 -9.69
CA PRO A 27 1.13 11.69 -9.86
C PRO A 27 0.63 11.67 -11.30
N ALA A 28 1.08 12.62 -12.14
CA ALA A 28 0.69 12.70 -13.54
C ALA A 28 1.21 11.51 -14.37
N GLU A 29 2.36 10.94 -13.98
CA GLU A 29 2.93 9.75 -14.62
C GLU A 29 2.22 8.46 -14.17
N VAL A 30 1.72 8.43 -12.93
CA VAL A 30 1.05 7.25 -12.36
C VAL A 30 -0.42 7.16 -12.81
N ALA A 31 -1.13 8.29 -12.92
CA ALA A 31 -2.55 8.35 -13.26
C ALA A 31 -2.97 7.48 -14.48
N PRO A 32 -2.29 7.53 -15.65
CA PRO A 32 -2.65 6.68 -16.77
C PRO A 32 -2.39 5.19 -16.52
N LEU A 33 -1.43 4.84 -15.66
CA LEU A 33 -1.03 3.44 -15.40
C LEU A 33 -2.04 2.70 -14.50
N VAL A 34 -2.72 3.42 -13.62
CA VAL A 34 -3.69 2.85 -12.66
C VAL A 34 -5.12 2.78 -13.22
N THR A 35 -5.38 3.39 -14.38
CA THR A 35 -6.71 3.39 -15.01
C THR A 35 -7.17 1.95 -15.31
N GLY A 36 -8.33 1.57 -14.76
CA GLY A 36 -8.93 0.24 -14.97
C GLY A 36 -8.18 -0.91 -14.29
N LYS A 37 -7.27 -0.63 -13.36
CA LYS A 37 -6.57 -1.63 -12.56
C LYS A 37 -7.33 -1.93 -11.27
N LEU A 38 -6.92 -2.98 -10.57
CA LEU A 38 -7.42 -3.31 -9.23
C LEU A 38 -7.24 -2.09 -8.32
N GLU A 39 -8.34 -1.61 -7.77
CA GLU A 39 -8.38 -0.51 -6.82
C GLU A 39 -8.95 -1.03 -5.50
N MET A 40 -8.31 -0.66 -4.40
CA MET A 40 -8.81 -0.91 -3.05
C MET A 40 -8.90 0.44 -2.35
N PRO A 41 -10.06 1.11 -2.45
CA PRO A 41 -10.24 2.40 -1.80
C PRO A 41 -10.22 2.22 -0.28
N ILE A 42 -9.48 3.09 0.42
CA ILE A 42 -9.46 3.16 1.88
C ILE A 42 -9.96 4.55 2.23
N LEU A 43 -11.18 4.63 2.75
CA LEU A 43 -11.82 5.90 3.10
C LEU A 43 -11.39 6.32 4.50
N LEU A 44 -11.00 7.58 4.68
CA LEU A 44 -10.66 8.10 6.01
C LEU A 44 -11.87 8.15 6.96
N ASP A 45 -13.09 8.15 6.40
CA ASP A 45 -14.35 8.07 7.15
C ASP A 45 -14.42 6.78 8.00
N ASP A 46 -13.83 5.68 7.51
CA ASP A 46 -13.76 4.39 8.23
C ASP A 46 -12.82 4.44 9.45
N PHE A 47 -12.11 5.55 9.65
CA PHE A 47 -11.07 5.74 10.66
C PHE A 47 -11.20 7.07 11.43
N ASP A 48 -12.41 7.59 11.57
CA ASP A 48 -12.68 8.86 12.28
C ASP A 48 -11.84 10.04 11.74
N TYR A 49 -11.49 9.98 10.45
CA TYR A 49 -10.60 10.93 9.79
C TYR A 49 -9.22 11.07 10.42
N GLN A 50 -8.77 10.08 11.19
CA GLN A 50 -7.44 10.02 11.80
C GLN A 50 -6.50 9.11 11.01
N ILE A 51 -5.24 9.54 10.91
CA ILE A 51 -4.14 8.73 10.39
C ILE A 51 -3.24 8.43 11.59
N ASP A 52 -3.70 7.54 12.44
CA ASP A 52 -2.98 7.08 13.63
C ASP A 52 -2.16 5.81 13.34
N ASP A 53 -1.51 5.27 14.37
CA ASP A 53 -0.67 4.07 14.24
C ASP A 53 -1.48 2.85 13.80
N GLU A 54 -2.75 2.75 14.17
CA GLU A 54 -3.62 1.63 13.79
C GLU A 54 -4.04 1.72 12.32
N PHE A 55 -4.36 2.93 11.85
CA PHE A 55 -4.57 3.20 10.43
C PHE A 55 -3.31 2.86 9.62
N ALA A 56 -2.16 3.37 10.02
CA ALA A 56 -0.89 3.14 9.32
C ALA A 56 -0.55 1.64 9.26
N ARG A 57 -0.78 0.91 10.36
CA ARG A 57 -0.62 -0.55 10.42
C ARG A 57 -1.54 -1.26 9.44
N ARG A 58 -2.84 -0.93 9.43
CA ARG A 58 -3.82 -1.55 8.53
C ARG A 58 -3.53 -1.26 7.06
N LEU A 59 -3.20 0.00 6.72
CA LEU A 59 -2.80 0.39 5.38
C LEU A 59 -1.58 -0.43 4.91
N GLY A 60 -0.55 -0.55 5.75
CA GLY A 60 0.62 -1.37 5.48
C GLY A 60 0.28 -2.83 5.18
N VAL A 61 -0.55 -3.45 6.03
CA VAL A 61 -1.01 -4.84 5.83
C VAL A 61 -1.81 -4.99 4.54
N ALA A 62 -2.68 -4.03 4.23
CA ALA A 62 -3.50 -4.06 3.03
C ALA A 62 -2.63 -4.05 1.76
N MET A 63 -1.64 -3.16 1.69
CA MET A 63 -0.69 -3.10 0.56
C MET A 63 0.12 -4.40 0.42
N LEU A 64 0.60 -4.96 1.53
CA LEU A 64 1.33 -6.23 1.51
C LEU A 64 0.45 -7.40 1.04
N ASN A 65 -0.82 -7.42 1.43
CA ASN A 65 -1.78 -8.43 0.96
C ASN A 65 -2.01 -8.33 -0.55
N VAL A 66 -2.11 -7.12 -1.12
CA VAL A 66 -2.24 -6.91 -2.57
C VAL A 66 -0.99 -7.43 -3.30
N LEU A 67 0.21 -7.12 -2.82
CA LEU A 67 1.46 -7.68 -3.38
C LEU A 67 1.44 -9.22 -3.33
N ALA A 68 0.98 -9.78 -2.22
CA ALA A 68 0.91 -11.23 -2.02
C ALA A 68 -0.11 -11.95 -2.92
N LEU A 69 -1.03 -11.23 -3.60
CA LEU A 69 -1.90 -11.80 -4.63
C LEU A 69 -1.11 -12.13 -5.90
N GLY A 70 -0.16 -11.27 -6.29
CA GLY A 70 0.69 -11.48 -7.48
C GLY A 70 2.00 -12.20 -7.17
N GLN A 71 2.52 -12.06 -5.94
CA GLN A 71 3.84 -12.52 -5.52
C GLN A 71 3.74 -13.26 -4.18
N PRO A 72 3.19 -14.49 -4.17
CA PRO A 72 2.81 -15.17 -2.93
C PRO A 72 3.99 -15.49 -2.01
N GLU A 73 5.22 -15.52 -2.51
CA GLU A 73 6.41 -15.79 -1.70
C GLU A 73 6.62 -14.78 -0.57
N ILE A 74 6.15 -13.54 -0.74
CA ILE A 74 6.26 -12.50 0.29
C ILE A 74 5.57 -12.93 1.60
N LYS A 75 4.54 -13.81 1.51
CA LYS A 75 3.80 -14.34 2.67
C LYS A 75 4.72 -15.07 3.66
N ASN A 76 5.81 -15.67 3.19
CA ASN A 76 6.79 -16.34 4.06
C ASN A 76 7.50 -15.36 5.01
N TYR A 77 7.50 -14.07 4.70
CA TYR A 77 8.14 -13.02 5.49
C TYR A 77 7.12 -12.15 6.24
N MET A 78 5.82 -12.30 5.96
CA MET A 78 4.75 -11.53 6.59
C MET A 78 4.43 -12.08 7.98
N LYS A 79 4.87 -11.38 9.03
CA LYS A 79 4.47 -11.61 10.43
C LYS A 79 3.51 -10.53 10.91
N VAL A 80 2.55 -10.17 10.06
CA VAL A 80 1.60 -9.10 10.33
C VAL A 80 0.28 -9.68 10.81
N THR A 81 -0.29 -9.10 11.85
CA THR A 81 -1.65 -9.41 12.26
C THR A 81 -2.59 -8.79 11.24
N ALA A 82 -3.28 -9.62 10.46
CA ALA A 82 -4.46 -9.16 9.74
C ALA A 82 -5.40 -8.56 10.80
N GLY A 83 -5.70 -7.26 10.69
CA GLY A 83 -6.84 -6.70 11.42
C GLY A 83 -8.08 -7.51 11.07
N PRO A 84 -9.15 -7.46 11.88
CA PRO A 84 -10.40 -8.13 11.49
C PRO A 84 -10.70 -7.72 10.06
N ALA A 85 -10.76 -8.70 9.15
CA ALA A 85 -11.35 -8.47 7.85
C ALA A 85 -12.74 -7.96 8.19
N SER A 86 -13.04 -6.70 7.87
CA SER A 86 -14.40 -6.18 7.95
C SER A 86 -15.25 -7.15 7.12
N THR A 87 -15.89 -8.05 7.85
CA THR A 87 -16.90 -8.96 7.34
C THR A 87 -18.17 -8.24 7.73
N ASP A 88 -18.52 -7.23 6.94
CA ASP A 88 -19.86 -6.69 6.74
C ASP A 88 -19.80 -5.62 5.66
#